data_AF-A0A4U1DAP5-F1
#
_entry.id   AF-A0A4U1DAP5-F1
#
_cell.length_a   1.000
_cell.length_b   1.000
_cell.length_c   1.000
_cell.angle_alpha   90.00
_cell.angle_beta   90.00
_cell.angle_gamma   90.00
#
_symmetry.space_group_name_H-M   'P 1'
#
loop_
_entity.id
_entity.type
_entity.pdbx_description
1 polymer ?
#
loop_
_entity_poly.entity_id
_entity_poly.type
_entity_poly.pdbx_seq_one_letter_code
_entity_poly.pdbx_strand_id
1 'polypeptide(L)' 'MNQIKWPFLFLALAAVVCLMGTGIAVSYRSPIGIILTLVAFIFVMGFGFKTKKKMRESGKL' A
#
# COMPACT_ATOMS: atom_id res chain seq x y z
N MET A 1 -22.03 -5.24 10.57
CA MET A 1 -20.58 -5.29 10.87
C MET A 1 -19.97 -6.64 10.46
N ASN A 2 -19.89 -6.98 9.16
CA ASN A 2 -19.17 -8.20 8.74
C ASN A 2 -18.76 -8.25 7.25
N GLN A 3 -18.50 -7.10 6.63
CA GLN A 3 -18.04 -7.06 5.24
C GLN A 3 -16.55 -6.73 5.25
N ILE A 4 -15.72 -7.74 5.53
CA ILE A 4 -14.28 -7.64 5.28
C ILE A 4 -14.14 -7.26 3.81
N LYS A 5 -13.74 -6.01 3.56
CA LYS A 5 -13.58 -5.52 2.20
C LYS A 5 -12.26 -6.06 1.71
N TRP A 6 -12.31 -7.24 1.08
CA TRP A 6 -11.23 -7.90 0.36
C TRP A 6 -10.29 -6.95 -0.40
N PRO A 7 -10.75 -5.91 -1.13
CA PRO A 7 -9.83 -4.96 -1.77
C PRO A 7 -8.92 -4.21 -0.78
N PHE A 8 -9.39 -3.94 0.43
CA PHE A 8 -8.59 -3.30 1.48
C PHE A 8 -7.54 -4.27 2.06
N LEU A 9 -7.84 -5.57 2.12
CA LEU A 9 -6.88 -6.59 2.52
C LEU A 9 -5.76 -6.74 1.49
N PHE A 10 -6.10 -6.80 0.19
CA PHE A 10 -5.08 -6.84 -0.88
C PHE A 10 -4.18 -5.60 -0.84
N LEU A 11 -4.74 -4.44 -0.56
CA LEU A 11 -3.98 -3.21 -0.43
C LEU A 11 -3.06 -3.21 0.80
N ALA A 12 -3.54 -3.73 1.94
CA ALA A 12 -2.72 -3.89 3.14
C ALA A 12 -1.56 -4.88 2.90
N LEU A 13 -1.83 -6.00 2.20
CA LEU A 13 -0.81 -6.96 1.84
C LEU A 13 0.24 -6.33 0.90
N ALA A 14 -0.19 -5.57 -0.11
CA ALA A 14 0.71 -4.85 -1.00
C ALA A 14 1.58 -3.82 -0.26
N ALA A 15 1.03 -3.15 0.74
CA ALA A 15 1.77 -2.21 1.58
C ALA A 15 2.84 -2.93 2.43
N VAL A 16 2.50 -4.09 2.99
CA VAL A 16 3.42 -4.93 3.76
C VAL A 16 4.57 -5.44 2.88
N VAL A 17 4.29 -5.86 1.65
CA VAL A 17 5.32 -6.27 0.68
C VAL A 17 6.24 -5.11 0.30
N CYS A 18 5.68 -3.90 0.09
CA CYS A 18 6.50 -2.71 -0.13
C CYS A 18 7.43 -2.44 1.05
N LEU A 19 6.92 -2.48 2.30
CA LEU A 19 7.73 -2.24 3.50
C LEU A 19 8.85 -3.28 3.69
N MET A 20 8.58 -4.56 3.39
CA MET A 20 9.61 -5.59 3.38
C MET A 20 10.68 -5.32 2.31
N GLY A 21 10.26 -4.94 1.10
CA GLY A 21 11.17 -4.54 0.02
C GLY A 21 12.04 -3.34 0.40
N THR A 22 11.52 -2.37 1.16
CA THR A 22 12.31 -1.23 1.65
C THR A 22 13.36 -1.71 2.63
N GLY A 23 13.00 -2.60 3.55
CA GLY A 23 13.95 -3.18 4.51
C GLY A 23 15.12 -3.85 3.82
N ILE A 24 14.86 -4.68 2.81
CA ILE A 24 15.90 -5.36 2.02
C ILE A 24 16.78 -4.33 1.28
N ALA A 25 16.18 -3.33 0.64
CA ALA A 25 16.91 -2.29 -0.08
C ALA A 25 17.81 -1.44 0.83
N VAL A 26 17.34 -1.16 2.05
CA VAL A 26 18.11 -0.46 3.09
C VAL A 26 19.27 -1.33 3.59
N SER A 27 19.05 -2.62 3.82
CA SER A 27 20.10 -3.56 4.22
C SER A 27 21.22 -3.68 3.18
N TYR A 28 20.87 -3.63 1.89
CA TYR A 28 21.85 -3.61 0.80
C TYR A 28 22.47 -2.23 0.55
N ARG A 29 22.06 -1.20 1.31
CA ARG A 29 22.51 0.20 1.18
C ARG A 29 22.39 0.73 -0.26
N SER A 30 21.40 0.23 -1.01
CA SER A 30 21.20 0.58 -2.41
C SER A 30 20.28 1.80 -2.52
N PRO A 31 20.80 2.98 -2.92
CA PRO A 31 19.98 4.18 -3.05
C PRO A 31 18.88 4.00 -4.11
N ILE A 32 19.16 3.25 -5.17
CA ILE A 32 18.21 2.95 -6.25
C ILE A 32 17.05 2.09 -5.72
N GLY A 33 17.35 1.06 -4.94
CA GLY A 33 16.33 0.20 -4.35
C GLY A 33 15.42 0.95 -3.36
N ILE A 34 16.01 1.87 -2.59
CA ILE A 34 15.26 2.71 -1.65
C ILE A 34 14.29 3.61 -2.41
N ILE A 35 14.76 4.32 -3.45
CA ILE A 35 13.92 5.21 -4.26
C ILE A 35 12.77 4.44 -4.92
N LEU A 36 13.08 3.27 -5.51
CA LEU A 36 12.09 2.45 -6.20
C LEU A 36 10.96 2.01 -5.26
N THR A 37 11.30 1.54 -4.06
CA THR A 37 10.31 1.13 -3.07
C THR A 37 9.53 2.32 -2.50
N LEU A 38 10.16 3.49 -2.35
CA LEU A 38 9.47 4.71 -1.89
C LEU A 38 8.39 5.13 -2.89
N VAL A 39 8.70 5.08 -4.19
CA VAL A 39 7.70 5.32 -5.26
C VAL A 39 6.61 4.27 -5.22
N ALA A 40 6.96 2.98 -5.11
CA ALA A 40 5.98 1.91 -5.01
C ALA A 40 5.04 2.08 -3.81
N PHE A 41 5.58 2.51 -2.66
CA PHE A 41 4.81 2.78 -1.45
C PHE A 41 3.82 3.94 -1.64
N ILE A 42 4.23 5.03 -2.31
CA ILE A 42 3.33 6.15 -2.66
C ILE A 42 2.18 5.67 -3.54
N PHE A 43 2.45 4.80 -4.53
CA PHE A 43 1.41 4.22 -5.37
C PHE A 43 0.43 3.36 -4.55
N VAL A 44 0.92 2.49 -3.67
CA VAL A 44 0.06 1.66 -2.81
C VAL A 44 -0.82 2.52 -1.89
N MET A 45 -0.25 3.56 -1.28
CA MET A 45 -1.02 4.49 -0.45
C MET A 45 -2.06 5.25 -1.28
N GLY A 46 -1.71 5.73 -2.47
CA GLY A 46 -2.62 6.39 -3.41
C GLY A 46 -3.80 5.50 -3.80
N PHE A 47 -3.56 4.22 -4.09
CA PHE A 47 -4.60 3.23 -4.33
C PHE A 47 -5.49 2.99 -3.09
N GLY A 48 -4.90 3.06 -1.89
CA GLY A 48 -5.64 2.99 -0.63
C GLY A 48 -6.59 4.16 -0.42
N PHE A 49 -6.14 5.37 -0.72
CA PHE A 49 -6.97 6.56 -0.68
C PHE A 49 -8.09 6.52 -1.73
N LYS A 50 -7.80 6.08 -2.96
CA LYS A 50 -8.84 5.82 -4.00
C LYS A 50 -9.89 4.81 -3.49
N THR A 51 -9.45 3.74 -2.85
CA THR A 51 -10.34 2.69 -2.31
C THR A 51 -11.18 3.24 -1.16
N LYS A 52 -10.59 4.00 -0.23
CA LYS A 52 -11.34 4.71 0.81
C LYS A 52 -12.34 5.71 0.24
N LYS A 53 -11.96 6.49 -0.77
CA LYS A 53 -12.86 7.45 -1.44
C LYS A 53 -14.06 6.74 -2.06
N LYS A 54 -13.84 5.65 -2.80
CA LYS A 54 -14.91 4.83 -3.40
C LYS A 54 -15.85 4.25 -2.34
N MET A 55 -15.34 3.86 -1.18
CA MET A 55 -16.16 3.40 -0.06
C MET A 55 -17.02 4.53 0.54
N ARG A 56 -16.51 5.76 0.57
CA ARG A 56 -17.20 6.95 1.05
C ARG A 56 -18.34 7.34 0.12
N GLU A 57 -18.08 7.32 -1.18
CA GLU A 57 -19.07 7.59 -2.23
C GLU A 57 -20.17 6.52 -2.26
N SER A 58 -19.86 5.28 -1.88
CA SER A 58 -20.85 4.20 -1.77
C SER A 58 -21.68 4.22 -0.46
N GLY A 59 -21.55 5.24 0.39
CA GLY A 59 -22.29 5.35 1.66
C GLY A 59 -21.92 4.29 2.71
N LYS A 60 -20.77 3.62 2.56
CA LYS A 60 -20.28 2.55 3.44
C LYS A 60 -19.11 2.99 4.33
N LEU A 61 -19.09 4.26 4.72
CA LEU A 61 -18.16 4.85 5.68
C LEU A 61 -18.96 5.60 6.74
#